data_AF-A0A2K3JFL0-F1
#
_entry.id   AF-A0A2K3JFL0-F1
#
_cell.length_a   1.000
_cell.length_b   1.000
_cell.length_c   1.000
_cell.angle_alpha   90.00
_cell.angle_beta   90.00
_cell.angle_gamma   90.00
#
_symmetry.space_group_name_H-M   'P 1'
#
loop_
_entity.id
_entity.type
_entity.pdbx_description
1 polymer ?
#
loop_
_entity_poly.entity_id
_entity_poly.type
_entity_poly.pdbx_seq_one_letter_code
_entity_poly.pdbx_strand_id
1 'polypeptide(L)'
;MGAIIPGIIFLGAAVINIAGTLTSAPTWDVYVIWFFISIIFAISLPLIIYLAKRDFFKEFLIYEAGGFGLFSPLWLFFGAEISGVSWTDLLLYGITSGLVGPGPNGTIVGIDVRSIFLIPFLILSFILGLIFLRPSFIARHSGPRELPELTALKESTVESEEIAIEAEMPDVVPPTKTVDSVANLREVLIELGTTDPIINLILNSGIGTTTELVATSPDQLANISGLDRRAAENLLISVQKKLWFSDI
;
A
#
# COMPACT_ATOMS: atom_id res chain seq x y z
N MET A 1 -13.49 3.49 0.09
CA MET A 1 -14.59 4.46 -0.13
C MET A 1 -14.27 5.41 -1.29
N GLY A 2 -13.00 5.52 -1.70
CA GLY A 2 -12.54 6.46 -2.72
C GLY A 2 -13.20 6.35 -4.10
N ALA A 3 -13.81 5.21 -4.44
CA ALA A 3 -14.63 5.08 -5.65
C ALA A 3 -16.07 5.61 -5.49
N ILE A 4 -16.62 5.57 -4.28
CA ILE A 4 -18.03 5.87 -4.00
C ILE A 4 -18.25 7.38 -3.85
N ILE A 5 -17.32 8.06 -3.18
CA ILE A 5 -17.39 9.52 -2.95
C ILE A 5 -17.52 10.31 -4.26
N PRO A 6 -16.62 10.14 -5.26
CA PRO A 6 -16.79 10.83 -6.54
C PRO A 6 -18.13 10.47 -7.20
N GLY A 7 -18.58 9.22 -7.08
CA GLY A 7 -19.89 8.80 -7.58
C GLY A 7 -21.05 9.57 -6.97
N ILE A 8 -21.10 9.71 -5.64
CA ILE A 8 -22.13 10.49 -4.96
C ILE A 8 -22.10 11.95 -5.45
N ILE A 9 -20.92 12.55 -5.54
CA ILE A 9 -20.74 13.96 -5.95
C ILE A 9 -21.26 14.18 -7.37
N PHE A 10 -20.82 13.37 -8.34
CA PHE A 10 -21.19 13.53 -9.74
C PHE A 10 -22.65 13.12 -10.02
N LEU A 11 -23.17 12.08 -9.36
CA LEU A 11 -24.58 11.71 -9.48
C LEU A 11 -25.50 12.77 -8.87
N GLY A 12 -25.11 13.38 -7.74
CA GLY A 12 -25.87 14.50 -7.18
C GLY A 12 -25.93 15.69 -8.12
N ALA A 13 -24.81 16.03 -8.77
CA ALA A 13 -24.79 17.07 -9.81
C ALA A 13 -25.67 16.71 -11.02
N ALA A 14 -25.66 15.44 -11.45
CA ALA A 14 -26.52 14.95 -12.53
C ALA A 14 -28.01 15.08 -12.18
N VAL A 15 -28.41 14.70 -10.95
CA VAL A 15 -29.79 14.84 -10.47
C VAL A 15 -30.23 16.31 -10.44
N ILE A 16 -29.36 17.22 -9.99
CA ILE A 16 -29.65 18.66 -9.99
C ILE A 16 -29.84 19.17 -11.42
N ASN A 17 -29.00 18.73 -12.36
CA ASN A 17 -29.12 19.09 -13.77
C ASN A 17 -30.47 18.61 -14.35
N ILE A 18 -30.82 17.33 -14.14
CA ILE A 18 -32.11 16.76 -14.57
C ILE A 18 -33.28 17.54 -13.96
N ALA A 19 -33.25 17.80 -12.65
CA ALA A 19 -34.30 18.54 -11.97
C ALA A 19 -34.47 19.96 -12.54
N GLY A 20 -33.37 20.61 -12.92
CA GLY A 20 -33.39 21.93 -13.56
C GLY A 20 -34.06 21.94 -14.92
N THR A 21 -33.76 20.93 -15.74
CA THR A 21 -34.41 20.79 -17.05
C THR A 21 -35.92 20.55 -16.95
N LEU A 22 -36.39 19.91 -15.87
CA LEU A 22 -37.80 19.57 -15.69
C LEU A 22 -38.63 20.68 -15.04
N THR A 23 -38.05 21.47 -14.14
CA THR A 23 -38.81 22.36 -13.24
C THR A 23 -38.67 23.85 -13.52
N SER A 24 -37.75 24.27 -14.41
CA SER A 24 -37.43 25.69 -14.67
C SER A 24 -37.05 26.50 -13.41
N ALA A 25 -36.74 25.83 -12.30
CA ALA A 25 -36.38 26.43 -11.03
C ALA A 25 -34.92 26.91 -11.02
N PRO A 26 -34.53 27.85 -10.13
CA PRO A 26 -33.15 28.29 -10.01
C PRO A 26 -32.28 27.17 -9.42
N THR A 27 -31.75 26.32 -10.29
CA THR A 27 -30.86 25.21 -9.92
C THR A 27 -29.44 25.63 -9.61
N TRP A 28 -29.09 26.88 -9.93
CA TRP A 28 -27.77 27.43 -9.63
C TRP A 28 -27.48 27.46 -8.12
N ASP A 29 -28.41 27.97 -7.30
CA ASP A 29 -28.19 28.05 -5.85
C ASP A 29 -28.11 26.65 -5.21
N VAL A 30 -28.94 25.72 -5.69
CA VAL A 30 -28.92 24.31 -5.25
C VAL A 30 -27.59 23.66 -5.64
N TYR A 31 -27.11 23.92 -6.85
CA TYR A 31 -25.81 23.44 -7.31
C TYR A 31 -24.66 24.03 -6.49
N VAL A 32 -24.69 25.33 -6.18
CA VAL A 32 -23.69 26.00 -5.33
C VAL A 32 -23.64 25.36 -3.95
N ILE A 33 -24.81 25.14 -3.32
CA ILE A 33 -24.90 24.46 -2.02
C ILE A 33 -24.33 23.04 -2.12
N TRP A 34 -24.72 22.28 -3.15
CA TRP A 34 -24.22 20.93 -3.37
C TRP A 34 -22.71 20.88 -3.59
N PHE A 35 -22.15 21.84 -4.34
CA PHE A 35 -20.72 21.97 -4.60
C PHE A 35 -19.94 22.15 -3.29
N PHE A 36 -20.37 23.07 -2.42
CA PHE A 36 -19.72 23.27 -1.13
C PHE A 36 -19.89 22.08 -0.18
N ILE A 37 -21.08 21.47 -0.13
CA ILE A 37 -21.32 20.25 0.66
C ILE A 37 -20.40 19.12 0.18
N SER A 38 -20.21 18.97 -1.13
CA SER A 38 -19.34 17.95 -1.72
C SER A 38 -17.88 18.12 -1.32
N ILE A 39 -17.38 19.38 -1.29
CA ILE A 39 -16.02 19.69 -0.82
C ILE A 39 -15.88 19.37 0.67
N ILE A 40 -16.85 19.80 1.50
CA ILE A 40 -16.84 19.54 2.94
C ILE A 40 -16.88 18.03 3.19
N PHE A 41 -17.71 17.29 2.47
CA PHE A 41 -17.81 15.84 2.60
C PHE A 41 -16.50 15.14 2.23
N ALA A 42 -15.87 15.54 1.12
CA ALA A 42 -14.59 14.98 0.68
C ALA A 42 -13.44 15.25 1.66
N ILE A 43 -13.44 16.40 2.36
CA ILE A 43 -12.40 16.79 3.33
C ILE A 43 -12.68 16.25 4.74
N SER A 44 -13.95 16.23 5.16
CA SER A 44 -14.33 15.80 6.50
C SER A 44 -14.03 14.33 6.76
N LEU A 45 -14.19 13.46 5.76
CA LEU A 45 -13.91 12.03 5.92
C LEU A 45 -12.43 11.75 6.29
N PRO A 46 -11.42 12.24 5.54
CA PRO A 46 -10.03 12.09 5.96
C PRO A 46 -9.75 12.82 7.28
N LEU A 47 -10.39 13.95 7.57
CA LEU A 47 -10.21 14.66 8.84
C LEU A 47 -10.69 13.84 10.05
N ILE A 48 -11.84 13.17 9.96
CA ILE A 48 -12.36 12.28 11.01
C ILE A 48 -11.38 11.13 11.25
N ILE A 49 -10.85 10.53 10.19
CA ILE A 49 -9.92 9.41 10.30
C ILE A 49 -8.56 9.86 10.83
N TYR A 50 -8.11 11.06 10.48
CA TYR A 50 -6.94 11.68 11.09
C TYR A 50 -7.08 11.83 12.61
N LEU A 51 -8.27 12.21 13.08
CA LEU A 51 -8.53 12.36 14.52
C LEU A 51 -8.70 11.00 15.22
N ALA A 52 -9.34 10.02 14.58
CA ALA A 52 -9.66 8.74 15.20
C ALA A 52 -8.55 7.69 15.10
N LYS A 53 -7.80 7.65 13.99
CA LYS A 53 -6.81 6.59 13.68
C LYS A 53 -5.61 7.15 12.90
N ARG A 54 -4.76 7.92 13.60
CA ARG A 54 -3.55 8.53 13.03
C ARG A 54 -2.60 7.55 12.34
N ASP A 55 -2.49 6.32 12.83
CA ASP A 55 -1.56 5.33 12.30
C ASP A 55 -1.97 4.80 10.91
N PHE A 56 -3.28 4.71 10.66
CA PHE A 56 -3.83 4.28 9.37
C PHE A 56 -4.12 5.45 8.41
N PHE A 57 -4.02 6.69 8.89
CA PHE A 57 -4.41 7.87 8.13
C PHE A 57 -3.66 8.00 6.80
N LYS A 58 -2.35 7.74 6.77
CA LYS A 58 -1.55 7.84 5.54
C LYS A 58 -1.99 6.85 4.48
N GLU A 59 -2.19 5.59 4.87
CA GLU A 59 -2.64 4.54 3.97
C GLU A 59 -4.06 4.82 3.49
N PHE A 60 -4.95 5.20 4.39
CA PHE A 60 -6.30 5.62 4.06
C PHE A 60 -6.30 6.77 3.04
N LEU A 61 -5.45 7.78 3.24
CA LEU A 61 -5.36 8.92 2.32
C LEU A 61 -4.84 8.51 0.95
N ILE A 62 -3.88 7.57 0.87
CA ILE A 62 -3.40 7.03 -0.41
C ILE A 62 -4.51 6.27 -1.14
N TYR A 63 -5.27 5.41 -0.44
CA TYR A 63 -6.39 4.69 -1.03
C TYR A 63 -7.54 5.60 -1.45
N GLU A 64 -7.88 6.59 -0.63
CA GLU A 64 -8.96 7.53 -0.96
C GLU A 64 -8.55 8.49 -2.07
N ALA A 65 -7.34 9.06 -2.05
CA ALA A 65 -6.86 9.93 -3.12
C ALA A 65 -6.67 9.15 -4.43
N GLY A 66 -6.15 7.93 -4.35
CA GLY A 66 -6.00 7.04 -5.51
C GLY A 66 -7.34 6.62 -6.09
N GLY A 67 -8.29 6.23 -5.23
CA GLY A 67 -9.67 5.91 -5.63
C GLY A 67 -10.37 7.12 -6.22
N PHE A 68 -10.28 8.28 -5.57
CA PHE A 68 -10.90 9.50 -6.07
C PHE A 68 -10.34 9.87 -7.43
N GLY A 69 -9.02 9.81 -7.63
CA GLY A 69 -8.39 10.09 -8.91
C GLY A 69 -8.77 9.11 -10.03
N LEU A 70 -8.78 7.81 -9.72
CA LEU A 70 -9.09 6.78 -10.71
C LEU A 70 -10.56 6.82 -11.14
N PHE A 71 -11.47 6.98 -10.18
CA PHE A 71 -12.91 6.84 -10.41
C PHE A 71 -13.61 8.16 -10.74
N SER A 72 -13.03 9.33 -10.44
CA SER A 72 -13.64 10.62 -10.79
C SER A 72 -13.94 10.77 -12.28
N PRO A 73 -13.01 10.47 -13.22
CA PRO A 73 -13.29 10.54 -14.64
C PRO A 73 -14.45 9.62 -15.07
N LEU A 74 -14.50 8.41 -14.53
CA LEU A 74 -15.55 7.43 -14.85
C LEU A 74 -16.91 7.92 -14.39
N TRP A 75 -17.01 8.39 -13.14
CA TRP A 75 -18.27 8.90 -12.59
C TRP A 75 -18.74 10.17 -13.27
N LEU A 76 -17.81 11.01 -13.70
CA LEU A 76 -18.13 12.21 -14.48
C LEU A 76 -18.76 11.85 -15.83
N PHE A 77 -18.23 10.84 -16.54
CA PHE A 77 -18.83 10.37 -17.78
C PHE A 77 -20.21 9.73 -17.57
N PHE A 78 -20.35 8.89 -16.53
CA PHE A 78 -21.66 8.30 -16.20
C PHE A 78 -22.69 9.35 -15.79
N GLY A 79 -22.30 10.31 -14.95
CA GLY A 79 -23.15 11.40 -14.52
C GLY A 79 -23.60 12.28 -15.69
N ALA A 80 -22.69 12.58 -16.63
CA ALA A 80 -23.01 13.32 -17.84
C ALA A 80 -24.09 12.61 -18.66
N GLU A 81 -23.88 11.34 -18.99
CA GLU A 81 -24.81 10.53 -19.78
C GLU A 81 -26.19 10.41 -19.11
N ILE A 82 -26.22 10.15 -17.80
CA ILE A 82 -27.49 10.09 -17.03
C ILE A 82 -28.21 11.44 -17.05
N SER A 83 -27.46 12.55 -17.02
CA SER A 83 -28.03 13.89 -17.07
C SER A 83 -28.46 14.35 -18.47
N GLY A 84 -28.23 13.52 -19.50
CA GLY A 84 -28.58 13.83 -20.90
C GLY A 84 -27.52 14.61 -21.67
N VAL A 85 -26.31 14.76 -21.12
CA VAL A 85 -25.15 15.37 -21.80
C VAL A 85 -24.22 14.25 -22.27
N SER A 86 -23.92 14.19 -23.57
CA SER A 86 -23.01 13.15 -24.05
C SER A 86 -21.60 13.35 -23.47
N TRP A 87 -20.95 12.25 -23.10
CA TRP A 87 -19.53 12.29 -22.71
C TRP A 87 -18.64 12.85 -23.83
N THR A 88 -19.05 12.69 -25.09
CA THR A 88 -18.33 13.25 -26.24
C THR A 88 -18.42 14.77 -26.30
N ASP A 89 -19.59 15.34 -26.03
CA ASP A 89 -19.80 16.79 -25.95
C ASP A 89 -19.00 17.40 -24.80
N LEU A 90 -18.94 16.71 -23.67
CA LEU A 90 -18.13 17.11 -22.53
C LEU A 90 -16.64 17.17 -22.88
N LEU A 91 -16.13 16.24 -23.70
CA LEU A 91 -14.73 16.28 -24.15
C LEU A 91 -14.49 17.35 -25.22
N LEU A 92 -15.47 17.66 -26.06
CA LEU A 92 -15.31 18.64 -27.14
C LEU A 92 -15.46 20.09 -26.68
N TYR A 93 -16.43 20.36 -25.80
CA TYR A 93 -16.80 21.71 -25.39
C TYR A 93 -16.46 22.03 -23.93
N GLY A 94 -16.29 21.01 -23.09
CA GLY A 94 -15.98 21.15 -21.67
C GLY A 94 -17.24 21.18 -20.80
N ILE A 95 -17.11 21.72 -19.60
CA ILE A 95 -18.19 21.83 -18.61
C ILE A 95 -18.55 23.30 -18.42
N THR A 96 -19.78 23.65 -18.74
CA THR A 96 -20.32 25.00 -18.49
C THR A 96 -20.67 25.16 -17.01
N SER A 97 -20.25 26.27 -16.39
CA SER A 97 -20.49 26.56 -14.96
C SER A 97 -20.10 25.43 -14.00
N GLY A 98 -19.05 24.66 -14.35
CA GLY A 98 -18.64 23.47 -13.60
C GLY A 98 -17.87 23.77 -12.31
N LEU A 99 -17.36 24.99 -12.15
CA LEU A 99 -16.68 25.44 -10.93
C LEU A 99 -17.40 26.65 -10.36
N VAL A 100 -17.53 26.69 -9.04
CA VAL A 100 -18.11 27.83 -8.33
C VAL A 100 -16.99 28.75 -7.87
N GLY A 101 -17.04 30.02 -8.23
CA GLY A 101 -16.00 30.99 -7.87
C GLY A 101 -16.50 32.42 -7.65
N PRO A 102 -15.65 33.28 -7.08
CA PRO A 102 -15.98 34.68 -6.86
C PRO A 102 -16.01 35.43 -8.20
N GLY A 103 -17.13 36.12 -8.45
CA GLY A 103 -17.33 36.98 -9.59
C GLY A 103 -17.12 38.46 -9.26
N PRO A 104 -17.22 39.33 -10.28
CA PRO A 104 -17.21 40.77 -10.08
C PRO A 104 -18.29 41.19 -9.06
N ASN A 105 -17.95 42.16 -8.20
CA ASN A 105 -18.85 42.71 -7.17
C ASN A 105 -19.25 41.74 -6.04
N GLY A 106 -18.46 40.68 -5.78
CA GLY A 106 -18.70 39.75 -4.68
C GLY A 106 -19.85 38.76 -4.92
N THR A 107 -20.30 38.64 -6.17
CA THR A 107 -21.28 37.63 -6.59
C THR A 107 -20.64 36.25 -6.72
N ILE A 108 -21.43 35.18 -6.62
CA ILE A 108 -20.97 33.82 -6.90
C ILE A 108 -21.33 33.48 -8.34
N VAL A 109 -20.34 33.14 -9.15
CA VAL A 109 -20.51 32.85 -10.58
C VAL A 109 -19.98 31.47 -10.93
N GLY A 110 -20.56 30.89 -11.98
CA GLY A 110 -20.06 29.67 -12.61
C GLY A 110 -18.86 29.97 -13.49
N ILE A 111 -17.80 29.18 -13.33
CA ILE A 111 -16.61 29.21 -14.15
C ILE A 111 -16.64 27.98 -15.06
N ASP A 112 -16.54 28.24 -16.36
CA ASP A 112 -16.49 27.19 -17.37
C ASP A 112 -15.14 26.47 -17.35
N VAL A 113 -15.18 25.14 -17.42
CA VAL A 113 -14.01 24.28 -17.54
C VAL A 113 -13.88 23.84 -18.99
N ARG A 114 -13.07 24.56 -19.77
CA ARG A 114 -12.84 24.23 -21.19
C ARG A 114 -12.12 22.89 -21.34
N SER A 115 -12.36 22.21 -22.46
CA SER A 115 -11.74 20.92 -22.81
C SER A 115 -10.21 20.91 -22.74
N ILE A 116 -9.57 22.04 -23.10
CA ILE A 116 -8.12 22.18 -23.04
C ILE A 116 -7.54 22.01 -21.63
N PHE A 117 -8.34 22.29 -20.59
CA PHE A 117 -7.97 22.05 -19.19
C PHE A 117 -8.55 20.74 -18.66
N LEU A 118 -9.79 20.41 -19.07
CA LEU A 118 -10.50 19.22 -18.63
C LEU A 118 -9.77 17.93 -19.02
N ILE A 119 -9.38 17.77 -20.29
CA ILE A 119 -8.77 16.53 -20.78
C ILE A 119 -7.44 16.24 -20.09
N PRO A 120 -6.47 17.18 -20.03
CA PRO A 120 -5.23 16.92 -19.30
C PRO A 120 -5.46 16.61 -17.83
N PHE A 121 -6.45 17.26 -17.19
CA PHE A 121 -6.78 17.01 -15.79
C PHE A 121 -7.35 15.60 -15.57
N LEU A 122 -8.26 15.15 -16.44
CA LEU A 122 -8.83 13.79 -16.37
C LEU A 122 -7.74 12.73 -16.59
N ILE A 123 -6.85 12.93 -17.55
CA ILE A 123 -5.72 12.01 -17.81
C ILE A 123 -4.78 11.97 -16.60
N LEU A 124 -4.42 13.14 -16.06
CA LEU A 124 -3.54 13.23 -14.89
C LEU A 124 -4.19 12.56 -13.67
N SER A 125 -5.47 12.81 -13.43
CA SER A 125 -6.25 12.20 -12.36
C SER A 125 -6.26 10.68 -12.45
N PHE A 126 -6.48 10.14 -13.66
CA PHE A 126 -6.46 8.71 -13.94
C PHE A 126 -5.07 8.10 -13.71
N ILE A 127 -4.01 8.73 -14.22
CA ILE A 127 -2.62 8.25 -14.05
C ILE A 127 -2.23 8.27 -12.57
N LEU A 128 -2.52 9.36 -11.85
CA LEU A 128 -2.24 9.45 -10.41
C LEU A 128 -3.03 8.41 -9.62
N GLY A 129 -4.29 8.17 -9.99
CA GLY A 129 -5.11 7.11 -9.43
C GLY A 129 -4.46 5.73 -9.58
N LEU A 130 -4.00 5.40 -10.79
CA LEU A 130 -3.28 4.14 -11.05
C LEU A 130 -1.97 4.01 -10.26
N ILE A 131 -1.21 5.11 -10.13
CA ILE A 131 0.05 5.12 -9.39
C ILE A 131 -0.21 4.90 -7.89
N PHE A 132 -1.17 5.61 -7.31
CA PHE A 132 -1.47 5.53 -5.87
C PHE A 132 -2.11 4.21 -5.48
N LEU A 133 -2.96 3.63 -6.32
CA LEU A 133 -3.58 2.33 -6.06
C LEU A 133 -2.67 1.14 -6.37
N ARG A 134 -1.46 1.37 -6.91
CA ARG A 134 -0.51 0.30 -7.19
C ARG A 134 -0.04 -0.34 -5.87
N PRO A 135 -0.13 -1.68 -5.70
CA PRO A 135 0.26 -2.35 -4.45
C PRO A 135 1.68 -2.01 -3.98
N SER A 136 2.62 -1.87 -4.92
CA SER A 136 4.00 -1.49 -4.63
C SER A 136 4.16 -0.06 -4.08
N PHE A 137 3.29 0.87 -4.50
CA PHE A 137 3.31 2.24 -3.99
C PHE A 137 2.77 2.30 -2.56
N ILE A 138 1.69 1.55 -2.31
CA ILE A 138 1.05 1.42 -1.01
C ILE A 138 2.02 0.79 -0.01
N ALA A 139 2.64 -0.35 -0.34
CA ALA A 139 3.61 -1.02 0.53
C ALA A 139 4.82 -0.14 0.91
N ARG A 140 5.21 0.78 0.02
CA ARG A 140 6.35 1.69 0.25
C ARG A 140 6.00 2.91 1.09
N HIS A 141 4.72 3.31 1.15
CA HIS A 141 4.28 4.57 1.77
C HIS A 141 3.26 4.39 2.90
N SER A 142 2.67 3.19 3.06
CA SER A 142 2.05 2.78 4.32
C SER A 142 3.16 2.69 5.36
N GLY A 143 2.90 3.14 6.59
CA GLY A 143 3.86 3.10 7.69
C GLY A 143 4.39 1.68 7.97
N PRO A 144 5.26 1.51 8.98
CA PRO A 144 5.85 0.22 9.30
C PRO A 144 4.75 -0.76 9.72
N ARG A 145 4.21 -1.47 8.74
CA ARG A 145 3.38 -2.65 8.94
C ARG A 145 4.37 -3.79 9.06
N GLU A 146 4.26 -4.55 10.15
CA GLU A 146 4.68 -5.94 10.11
C GLU A 146 4.10 -6.51 8.80
N LEU A 147 4.96 -7.05 7.94
CA LEU A 147 4.56 -7.68 6.69
C LEU A 147 3.37 -8.61 7.00
N PRO A 148 2.33 -8.69 6.14
CA PRO A 148 1.23 -9.63 6.37
C PRO A 148 1.73 -11.07 6.58
N GLU A 149 2.90 -11.39 6.03
CA GLU A 149 3.64 -12.63 6.30
C GLU A 149 4.02 -12.79 7.78
N LEU A 150 4.48 -11.73 8.45
CA LEU A 150 4.78 -11.68 9.88
C LEU A 150 3.51 -11.65 10.73
N THR A 151 2.42 -11.01 10.28
CA THR A 151 1.14 -11.01 10.99
C THR A 151 0.46 -12.37 10.90
N ALA A 152 0.50 -13.06 9.75
CA ALA A 152 0.03 -14.43 9.60
C ALA A 152 0.82 -15.42 10.45
N LEU A 153 2.15 -15.24 10.56
CA LEU A 153 2.99 -16.00 11.50
C LEU A 153 2.65 -15.71 12.97
N LYS A 154 2.20 -14.50 13.31
CA LYS A 154 1.86 -14.09 14.68
C LYS A 154 0.44 -14.49 15.08
N GLU A 155 -0.51 -14.43 14.16
CA GLU A 155 -1.90 -14.88 14.32
C GLU A 155 -1.97 -16.40 14.42
N SER A 156 -1.14 -17.14 13.64
CA SER A 156 -0.97 -18.58 13.81
C SER A 156 -0.35 -18.96 15.17
N THR A 157 0.31 -18.03 15.87
CA THR A 157 0.91 -18.28 17.19
C THR A 157 -0.10 -18.08 18.33
N VAL A 158 -1.18 -17.31 18.12
CA VAL A 158 -2.13 -16.94 19.20
C VAL A 158 -3.43 -17.76 19.15
N GLU A 159 -3.83 -18.28 17.98
CA GLU A 159 -5.04 -19.10 17.83
C GLU A 159 -4.81 -20.62 17.88
N SER A 160 -3.56 -21.09 18.00
CA SER A 160 -3.27 -22.53 18.09
C SER A 160 -3.38 -23.03 19.53
N GLU A 161 -4.61 -23.08 20.05
CA GLU A 161 -4.99 -24.17 20.95
C GLU A 161 -4.86 -25.47 20.17
N GLU A 162 -3.87 -26.28 20.54
CA GLU A 162 -3.78 -27.74 20.32
C GLU A 162 -4.52 -28.28 19.08
N ILE A 163 -4.02 -27.94 17.89
CA ILE A 163 -4.13 -28.85 16.76
C ILE A 163 -2.71 -29.06 16.28
N ALA A 164 -2.07 -30.10 16.83
CA ALA A 164 -0.91 -30.71 16.22
C ALA A 164 -1.33 -31.14 14.80
N ILE A 165 -1.09 -30.26 13.83
CA ILE A 165 -1.04 -30.67 12.44
C ILE A 165 0.22 -31.55 12.40
N GLU A 166 0.03 -32.88 12.47
CA GLU A 166 0.98 -33.82 11.92
C GLU A 166 1.09 -33.50 10.43
N ALA A 167 1.89 -32.49 10.12
CA ALA A 167 2.54 -32.45 8.84
C ALA A 167 3.34 -33.75 8.80
N GLU A 168 3.02 -34.62 7.85
CA GLU A 168 3.98 -35.59 7.33
C GLU A 168 5.17 -34.77 6.80
N MET A 169 5.99 -34.28 7.71
CA MET A 169 7.37 -33.98 7.40
C MET A 169 7.92 -35.32 6.94
N PRO A 170 8.53 -35.42 5.74
CA PRO A 170 9.40 -36.56 5.49
C PRO A 170 10.31 -36.68 6.71
N ASP A 171 10.55 -37.91 7.15
CA ASP A 171 11.33 -38.25 8.33
C ASP A 171 12.80 -37.85 8.10
N VAL A 172 13.04 -36.54 8.02
CA VAL A 172 14.34 -35.93 7.81
C VAL A 172 14.94 -35.89 9.19
N VAL A 173 15.65 -36.96 9.51
CA VAL A 173 16.49 -37.05 10.69
C VAL A 173 17.30 -35.75 10.77
N PRO A 174 17.20 -34.97 11.87
CA PRO A 174 17.99 -33.75 12.01
C PRO A 174 19.46 -34.09 11.74
N PRO A 175 20.19 -33.24 10.99
CA PRO A 175 21.55 -33.55 10.60
C PRO A 175 22.37 -33.80 11.88
N THR A 176 22.83 -35.03 12.03
CA THR A 176 23.62 -35.41 13.20
C THR A 176 24.97 -34.72 13.10
N LYS A 177 25.46 -34.22 14.24
CA LYS A 177 26.81 -33.67 14.35
C LYS A 177 27.81 -34.78 14.09
N THR A 178 28.30 -34.88 12.86
CA THR A 178 29.39 -35.77 12.45
C THR A 178 30.65 -34.92 12.30
N VAL A 179 31.82 -35.58 12.32
CA VAL A 179 33.10 -34.87 12.09
C VAL A 179 33.10 -34.18 10.73
N ASP A 180 32.45 -34.79 9.74
CA ASP A 180 32.33 -34.26 8.38
C ASP A 180 31.43 -33.02 8.30
N SER A 181 30.34 -32.96 9.09
CA SER A 181 29.46 -31.79 9.10
C SER A 181 30.10 -30.57 9.75
N VAL A 182 30.92 -30.79 10.80
CA VAL A 182 31.75 -29.75 11.43
C VAL A 182 32.84 -29.25 10.46
N ALA A 183 33.46 -30.16 9.71
CA ALA A 183 34.47 -29.79 8.71
C ALA A 183 33.87 -28.96 7.56
N ASN A 184 32.68 -29.34 7.07
CA ASN A 184 31.95 -28.60 6.05
C ASN A 184 31.54 -27.20 6.55
N LEU A 185 31.01 -27.09 7.77
CA LEU A 185 30.70 -25.79 8.39
C LEU A 185 31.95 -24.89 8.45
N ARG A 186 33.09 -25.45 8.84
CA ARG A 186 34.36 -24.71 8.87
C ARG A 186 34.78 -24.22 7.49
N GLU A 187 34.70 -25.08 6.47
CA GLU A 187 35.02 -24.73 5.08
C GLU A 187 34.13 -23.60 4.57
N VAL A 188 32.82 -23.69 4.81
CA VAL A 188 31.85 -22.65 4.47
C VAL A 188 32.19 -21.31 5.14
N LEU A 189 32.54 -21.33 6.43
CA LEU A 189 32.89 -20.11 7.14
C LEU A 189 34.22 -19.50 6.65
N ILE A 190 35.20 -20.31 6.28
CA ILE A 190 36.47 -19.87 5.68
C ILE A 190 36.21 -19.22 4.32
N GLU A 191 35.42 -19.87 3.47
CA GLU A 191 35.07 -19.33 2.14
C GLU A 191 34.34 -17.98 2.24
N LEU A 192 33.50 -17.80 3.26
CA LEU A 192 32.81 -16.55 3.54
C LEU A 192 33.71 -15.47 4.17
N GLY A 193 35.01 -15.75 4.31
CA GLY A 193 36.00 -14.79 4.83
C GLY A 193 35.94 -14.62 6.35
N THR A 194 35.37 -15.59 7.08
CA THR A 194 35.33 -15.56 8.54
C THR A 194 36.70 -15.93 9.10
N THR A 195 37.18 -15.18 10.10
CA THR A 195 38.50 -15.45 10.70
C THR A 195 38.47 -16.68 11.60
N ASP A 196 39.55 -17.48 11.63
CA ASP A 196 39.67 -18.69 12.47
C ASP A 196 39.25 -18.52 13.95
N PRO A 197 39.56 -17.40 14.65
CA PRO A 197 39.11 -17.21 16.03
C PRO A 197 37.58 -17.24 16.18
N ILE A 198 36.87 -16.61 15.24
CA ILE A 198 35.41 -16.52 15.22
C ILE A 198 34.80 -17.87 14.86
N ILE A 199 35.40 -18.58 13.90
CA ILE A 199 35.00 -19.95 13.54
C ILE A 199 35.10 -20.88 14.75
N ASN A 200 36.21 -20.84 15.49
CA ASN A 200 36.39 -21.68 16.67
C ASN A 200 35.38 -21.36 17.77
N LEU A 201 35.00 -20.09 17.96
CA LEU A 201 33.96 -19.71 18.92
C LEU A 201 32.58 -20.27 18.53
N ILE A 202 32.24 -20.24 17.24
CA ILE A 202 30.99 -20.82 16.72
C ILE A 202 30.97 -22.34 16.87
N LEU A 203 32.07 -23.02 16.53
CA LEU A 203 32.15 -24.48 16.66
C LEU A 203 32.09 -24.93 18.14
N ASN A 204 32.76 -24.19 19.02
CA ASN A 204 32.78 -24.48 20.46
C ASN A 204 31.47 -24.14 21.18
N SER A 205 30.60 -23.31 20.59
CA SER A 205 29.26 -23.05 21.14
C SER A 205 28.26 -24.17 20.86
N GLY A 206 28.72 -25.27 20.26
CA GLY A 206 27.88 -26.41 19.91
C GLY A 206 27.10 -26.22 18.62
N ILE A 207 27.49 -25.30 17.73
CA ILE A 207 26.97 -25.22 16.37
C ILE A 207 27.88 -26.07 15.48
N GLY A 208 27.41 -27.24 15.07
CA GLY A 208 28.17 -28.23 14.33
C GLY A 208 27.77 -28.37 12.87
N THR A 209 26.68 -27.74 12.44
CA THR A 209 26.20 -27.80 11.05
C THR A 209 25.85 -26.41 10.51
N THR A 210 25.89 -26.24 9.19
CA THR A 210 25.44 -25.01 8.50
C THR A 210 23.96 -24.72 8.77
N THR A 211 23.13 -25.76 8.88
CA THR A 211 21.72 -25.65 9.23
C THR A 211 21.51 -25.14 10.66
N GLU A 212 22.28 -25.66 11.64
CA GLU A 212 22.27 -25.16 13.01
C GLU A 212 22.73 -23.70 13.10
N LEU A 213 23.71 -23.31 12.27
CA LEU A 213 24.16 -21.93 12.21
C LEU A 213 23.06 -21.00 11.68
N VAL A 214 22.37 -21.38 10.60
CA VAL A 214 21.26 -20.59 10.03
C VAL A 214 20.06 -20.53 10.97
N ALA A 215 19.83 -21.57 11.78
CA ALA A 215 18.79 -21.59 12.81
C ALA A 215 19.11 -20.68 14.02
N THR A 216 20.33 -20.15 14.13
CA THR A 216 20.74 -19.26 15.22
C THR A 216 20.36 -17.80 14.91
N SER A 217 19.83 -17.08 15.91
CA SER A 217 19.51 -15.65 15.73
C SER A 217 20.78 -14.77 15.61
N PRO A 218 20.71 -13.62 14.91
CA PRO A 218 21.84 -12.68 14.83
C PRO A 218 22.35 -12.22 16.20
N ASP A 219 21.45 -12.06 17.17
CA ASP A 219 21.81 -11.67 18.54
C ASP A 219 22.56 -12.78 19.29
N GLN A 220 22.13 -14.04 19.13
CA GLN A 220 22.85 -15.18 19.71
C GLN A 220 24.23 -15.37 19.06
N LEU A 221 24.31 -15.24 17.74
CA LEU A 221 25.57 -15.37 17.03
C LEU A 221 26.55 -14.26 17.39
N ALA A 222 26.09 -13.01 17.51
CA ALA A 222 26.90 -11.89 17.99
C ALA A 222 27.48 -12.16 19.39
N ASN A 223 26.64 -12.65 20.31
CA ASN A 223 27.05 -12.99 21.67
C ASN A 223 28.08 -14.14 21.74
N ILE A 224 27.94 -15.14 20.88
CA ILE A 224 28.85 -16.30 20.81
C ILE A 224 30.19 -15.92 20.20
N SER A 225 30.15 -15.21 19.07
CA SER A 225 31.29 -15.03 18.18
C SER A 225 32.06 -13.73 18.44
N GLY A 226 31.53 -12.84 19.29
CA GLY A 226 32.10 -11.51 19.55
C GLY A 226 31.97 -10.56 18.36
N LEU A 227 31.18 -10.92 17.34
CA LEU A 227 30.85 -10.06 16.21
C LEU A 227 29.85 -8.97 16.61
N ASP A 228 29.95 -7.81 15.95
CA ASP A 228 28.86 -6.84 15.97
C ASP A 228 27.59 -7.47 15.40
N ARG A 229 26.42 -7.12 15.94
CA ARG A 229 25.11 -7.64 15.49
C ARG A 229 24.94 -7.57 13.97
N ARG A 230 25.39 -6.48 13.35
CA ARG A 230 25.33 -6.29 11.88
C ARG A 230 26.25 -7.25 11.12
N ALA A 231 27.42 -7.55 11.67
CA ALA A 231 28.35 -8.51 11.07
C ALA A 231 27.83 -9.95 11.24
N ALA A 232 27.23 -10.28 12.39
CA ALA A 232 26.56 -11.56 12.62
C ALA A 232 25.36 -11.78 11.67
N GLU A 233 24.53 -10.75 11.48
CA GLU A 233 23.41 -10.77 10.54
C GLU A 233 23.90 -10.97 9.09
N ASN A 234 24.94 -10.24 8.67
CA ASN A 234 25.53 -10.42 7.34
C ASN A 234 26.11 -11.82 7.12
N LEU A 235 26.72 -12.41 8.15
CA LEU A 235 27.24 -13.77 8.11
C LEU A 235 26.10 -14.78 7.94
N LEU A 236 25.03 -14.67 8.73
CA LEU A 236 23.85 -15.55 8.63
C LEU A 236 23.18 -15.46 7.26
N ILE A 237 23.00 -14.25 6.72
CA ILE A 237 22.45 -14.05 5.37
C ILE A 237 23.37 -14.69 4.31
N SER A 238 24.69 -14.60 4.48
CA SER A 238 25.64 -15.17 3.53
C SER A 238 25.66 -16.69 3.58
N VAL A 239 25.58 -17.29 4.77
CA VAL A 239 25.45 -18.73 4.96
C VAL A 239 24.10 -19.22 4.43
N GLN A 240 23.00 -18.51 4.68
CA GLN A 240 21.66 -18.85 4.17
C GLN A 240 21.62 -18.77 2.65
N LYS A 241 22.18 -17.72 2.04
CA LYS A 241 22.29 -17.63 0.59
C LYS A 241 23.12 -18.77 0.02
N LYS A 242 24.23 -19.13 0.66
CA LYS A 242 25.00 -20.29 0.22
C LYS A 242 24.16 -21.57 0.36
N LEU A 243 23.49 -21.81 1.48
CA LEU A 243 22.68 -23.02 1.66
C LEU A 243 21.51 -23.15 0.67
N TRP A 244 20.87 -22.04 0.30
CA TRP A 244 19.69 -22.03 -0.59
C TRP A 244 20.02 -21.87 -2.07
N PHE A 245 21.18 -21.31 -2.42
CA PHE A 245 21.60 -21.08 -3.81
C PHE A 245 22.86 -21.86 -4.21
N SER A 246 23.46 -22.62 -3.29
CA SER A 246 24.48 -23.63 -3.57
C SER A 246 23.82 -24.98 -3.88
N ASP A 247 22.82 -24.98 -4.75
CA ASP A 247 22.43 -26.20 -5.46
C ASP A 247 23.23 -26.26 -6.77
N ILE A 248 24.38 -26.91 -6.62
CA ILE A 248 24.73 -28.10 -7.42
C ILE A 248 23.64 -29.14 -7.20
#